data_AF-A0A6A3U1Q9-F1
#
_entry.id   AF-A0A6A3U1Q9-F1
#
_cell.length_a   1.000
_cell.length_b   1.000
_cell.length_c   1.000
_cell.angle_alpha   90.00
_cell.angle_beta   90.00
_cell.angle_gamma   90.00
#
_symmetry.space_group_name_H-M   'P 1'
#
loop_
_entity.id
_entity.type
_entity.pdbx_description
1 polymer ?
#
loop_
_entity_poly.entity_id
_entity_poly.type
_entity_poly.pdbx_seq_one_letter_code
_entity_poly.pdbx_strand_id
1 'polypeptide(L)'
;MTMRKLSTGEPMYTTGTVEDLVSIFSAGETVAFDEIYPEFVHASGRVTEPDFESAGDVDDFIAALPVKEMREVYRDVCLGGSEECVHNFLWMMRWLRTCMELSEIERPNIQSRLRYYRCLLGRQRVKLDEHIERHIAMKADSNVTDEALERHCKEGLNWQTRRKVMFRLAAAMDVVDILVDQLKNEPHWKKCECAKCAYYSSPQWLQDRPDDLAPKALKPKWIRTRR
;
A
#
# COMPACT_ATOMS: atom_id res chain seq x y z
N MET A 1 -37.32 10.13 11.39
CA MET A 1 -35.87 9.91 11.18
C MET A 1 -35.55 8.49 11.62
N THR A 2 -35.23 7.62 10.67
CA THR A 2 -35.06 6.18 10.89
C THR A 2 -33.71 5.92 11.53
N MET A 3 -33.69 5.49 12.80
CA MET A 3 -32.47 5.09 13.49
C MET A 3 -31.82 3.92 12.76
N ARG A 4 -30.61 4.12 12.23
CA ARG A 4 -29.73 3.02 11.82
C ARG A 4 -29.28 2.31 13.09
N LYS A 5 -29.94 1.20 13.43
CA LYS A 5 -29.45 0.23 14.42
C LYS A 5 -28.03 -0.15 14.02
N LEU A 6 -27.06 0.10 14.89
CA LEU A 6 -25.76 -0.56 14.81
C LEU A 6 -26.04 -2.07 14.94
N SER A 7 -25.89 -2.77 13.81
CA SER A 7 -25.91 -4.22 13.71
C SER A 7 -24.97 -4.79 14.77
N THR A 8 -25.54 -5.51 15.74
CA THR A 8 -24.83 -6.28 16.77
C THR A 8 -24.22 -7.56 16.20
N GLY A 9 -23.62 -7.51 15.00
CA GLY A 9 -23.15 -8.72 14.33
C GLY A 9 -22.23 -8.54 13.14
N GLU A 10 -21.74 -7.34 12.82
CA GLU A 10 -20.67 -7.24 11.82
C GLU A 10 -19.32 -7.61 12.46
N PRO A 11 -18.56 -8.56 11.87
CA PRO A 11 -17.30 -8.99 12.43
C PRO A 11 -16.36 -7.78 12.54
N MET A 12 -15.87 -7.58 13.75
CA MET A 12 -15.00 -6.49 14.18
C MET A 12 -13.54 -6.66 13.71
N TYR A 13 -13.38 -7.31 12.58
CA TYR A 13 -12.13 -7.61 11.94
C TYR A 13 -12.25 -7.02 10.54
N THR A 14 -11.22 -6.34 10.06
CA THR A 14 -11.02 -6.23 8.61
C THR A 14 -10.72 -7.64 8.10
N THR A 15 -11.76 -8.47 7.99
CA THR A 15 -11.74 -9.69 7.18
C THR A 15 -11.85 -9.22 5.74
N GLY A 16 -10.70 -9.04 5.12
CA GLY A 16 -10.57 -8.82 3.70
C GLY A 16 -9.45 -9.72 3.22
N THR A 17 -9.61 -10.27 2.02
CA THR A 17 -8.48 -10.84 1.30
C THR A 17 -7.40 -9.77 1.10
N VAL A 18 -6.16 -10.17 0.83
CA VAL A 18 -5.10 -9.18 0.51
C VAL A 18 -5.56 -8.26 -0.64
N GLU A 19 -6.25 -8.82 -1.64
CA GLU A 19 -6.91 -8.07 -2.72
C GLU A 19 -7.82 -6.95 -2.21
N ASP A 20 -8.71 -7.23 -1.25
CA ASP A 20 -9.62 -6.22 -0.69
C ASP A 20 -8.85 -5.11 0.01
N LEU A 21 -7.77 -5.45 0.69
CA LEU A 21 -6.94 -4.51 1.45
C LEU A 21 -6.14 -3.60 0.52
N VAL A 22 -5.58 -4.14 -0.56
CA VAL A 22 -4.77 -3.38 -1.51
C VAL A 22 -5.60 -2.68 -2.59
N SER A 23 -6.89 -2.99 -2.71
CA SER A 23 -7.79 -2.40 -3.72
C SER A 23 -7.79 -0.86 -3.73
N ILE A 24 -7.58 -0.22 -2.58
CA ILE A 24 -7.51 1.25 -2.48
C ILE A 24 -6.24 1.84 -3.12
N PHE A 25 -5.19 1.03 -3.26
CA PHE A 25 -3.91 1.33 -3.90
C PHE A 25 -3.89 0.88 -5.38
N SER A 26 -5.06 0.88 -6.02
CA SER A 26 -5.19 0.58 -7.44
C SER A 26 -4.96 1.82 -8.28
N ALA A 27 -4.41 1.72 -9.49
CA ALA A 27 -4.46 2.81 -10.47
C ALA A 27 -5.91 3.07 -10.97
N GLY A 28 -6.79 2.06 -10.87
CA GLY A 28 -8.15 2.07 -11.40
C GLY A 28 -8.24 1.62 -12.86
N GLU A 29 -7.10 1.35 -13.49
CA GLU A 29 -6.93 0.89 -14.87
C GLU A 29 -5.71 -0.02 -14.97
N THR A 30 -5.61 -0.77 -16.05
CA THR A 30 -4.42 -1.59 -16.33
C THR A 30 -3.20 -0.70 -16.51
N VAL A 31 -2.10 -1.04 -15.84
CA VAL A 31 -0.85 -0.28 -15.88
C VAL A 31 0.14 -0.93 -16.85
N ALA A 32 0.55 -0.16 -17.88
CA ALA A 32 1.67 -0.51 -18.74
C ALA A 32 2.97 0.08 -18.14
N PHE A 33 3.70 -0.74 -17.37
CA PHE A 33 4.86 -0.29 -16.58
C PHE A 33 6.04 0.22 -17.42
N ASP A 34 6.09 -0.13 -18.69
CA ASP A 34 7.07 0.33 -19.67
C ASP A 34 6.70 1.66 -20.34
N GLU A 35 5.51 2.21 -20.04
CA GLU A 35 5.02 3.48 -20.59
C GLU A 35 4.84 4.58 -19.53
N ILE A 36 5.18 4.33 -18.26
CA ILE A 36 4.95 5.29 -17.16
C ILE A 36 6.23 5.88 -16.59
N TYR A 37 6.14 7.12 -16.11
CA TYR A 37 7.21 7.74 -15.33
C TYR A 37 7.37 7.04 -13.97
N PRO A 38 8.61 6.97 -13.43
CA PRO A 38 8.81 6.57 -12.04
C PRO A 38 8.08 7.52 -11.07
N GLU A 39 7.41 6.94 -10.09
CA GLU A 39 6.84 7.69 -8.97
C GLU A 39 7.88 7.84 -7.86
N PHE A 40 8.00 9.04 -7.29
CA PHE A 40 8.95 9.27 -6.21
C PHE A 40 8.45 10.32 -5.22
N VAL A 41 8.95 10.21 -3.99
CA VAL A 41 8.71 11.18 -2.91
C VAL A 41 10.02 11.85 -2.53
N HIS A 42 9.98 13.15 -2.26
CA HIS A 42 11.17 13.89 -1.85
C HIS A 42 11.52 13.60 -0.38
N ALA A 43 12.80 13.36 -0.11
CA ALA A 43 13.35 13.17 1.24
C ALA A 43 13.28 14.43 2.14
N SER A 44 12.87 15.58 1.60
CA SER A 44 12.84 16.85 2.33
C SER A 44 11.83 16.83 3.49
N GLY A 45 12.32 17.04 4.72
CA GLY A 45 11.47 17.12 5.91
C GLY A 45 11.13 15.77 6.56
N ARG A 46 11.97 14.74 6.34
CA ARG A 46 11.89 13.44 7.03
C ARG A 46 11.84 13.63 8.55
N VAL A 47 10.69 13.34 9.14
CA VAL A 47 10.54 13.15 10.59
C VAL A 47 10.63 11.65 10.85
N THR A 48 11.65 11.24 11.60
CA THR A 48 11.86 9.85 11.99
C THR A 48 11.23 9.58 13.35
N GLU A 49 10.48 8.49 13.45
CA GLU A 49 10.06 7.92 14.72
C GLU A 49 11.27 7.22 15.36
N PRO A 50 11.83 7.74 16.48
CA PRO A 50 13.15 7.33 16.97
C PRO A 50 13.22 5.85 17.35
N ASP A 51 12.15 5.32 17.94
CA ASP A 51 12.06 3.94 18.43
C ASP A 51 12.14 2.89 17.31
N PHE A 52 11.94 3.30 16.05
CA PHE A 52 11.87 2.39 14.90
C PHE A 52 12.73 2.83 13.71
N GLU A 53 13.46 3.94 13.82
CA GLU A 53 14.17 4.59 12.71
C GLU A 53 13.28 4.69 11.45
N SER A 54 12.01 5.02 11.67
CA SER A 54 10.96 4.91 10.66
C SER A 54 10.51 6.29 10.23
N ALA A 55 10.55 6.56 8.92
CA ALA A 55 10.12 7.83 8.36
C ALA A 55 8.73 7.70 7.71
N GLY A 56 7.92 8.76 7.83
CA GLY A 56 6.55 8.79 7.31
C GLY A 56 6.46 8.94 5.79
N ASP A 57 7.54 9.33 5.11
CA ASP A 57 7.65 9.39 3.64
C ASP A 57 7.46 8.00 2.99
N VAL A 58 7.75 6.92 3.73
CA VAL A 58 7.43 5.55 3.31
C VAL A 58 5.92 5.35 3.15
N ASP A 59 5.07 6.00 3.95
CA ASP A 59 3.62 5.90 3.79
C ASP A 59 3.17 6.55 2.48
N ASP A 60 3.71 7.74 2.20
CA ASP A 60 3.41 8.51 0.98
C ASP A 60 3.92 7.77 -0.26
N PHE A 61 5.13 7.19 -0.18
CA PHE A 61 5.69 6.36 -1.24
C PHE A 61 4.79 5.18 -1.55
N ILE A 62 4.41 4.39 -0.54
CA ILE A 62 3.54 3.22 -0.72
C ILE A 62 2.15 3.63 -1.24
N ALA A 63 1.63 4.78 -0.80
CA ALA A 63 0.35 5.31 -1.28
C ALA A 63 0.37 5.72 -2.77
N ALA A 64 1.52 6.13 -3.29
CA ALA A 64 1.69 6.51 -4.69
C ALA A 64 1.76 5.31 -5.64
N LEU A 65 2.17 4.14 -5.15
CA LEU A 65 2.33 2.93 -5.97
C LEU A 65 0.98 2.29 -6.35
N PRO A 66 0.84 1.75 -7.58
CA PRO A 66 -0.32 0.95 -7.98
C PRO A 66 -0.20 -0.49 -7.45
N VAL A 67 -0.14 -0.65 -6.11
CA VAL A 67 0.18 -1.91 -5.42
C VAL A 67 -0.77 -3.05 -5.80
N LYS A 68 -2.05 -2.74 -6.08
CA LYS A 68 -3.00 -3.74 -6.54
C LYS A 68 -2.55 -4.37 -7.87
N GLU A 69 -2.29 -3.54 -8.88
CA GLU A 69 -1.86 -4.00 -10.21
C GLU A 69 -0.48 -4.65 -10.14
N MET A 70 0.43 -4.14 -9.30
CA MET A 70 1.74 -4.77 -9.10
C MET A 70 1.62 -6.20 -8.55
N ARG A 71 0.70 -6.41 -7.60
CA ARG A 71 0.43 -7.74 -7.04
C ARG A 71 -0.19 -8.67 -8.08
N GLU A 72 -1.09 -8.16 -8.93
CA GLU A 72 -1.71 -8.93 -10.00
C GLU A 72 -0.65 -9.41 -11.01
N VAL A 73 0.23 -8.52 -11.46
CA VAL A 73 1.36 -8.87 -12.34
C VAL A 73 2.25 -9.95 -11.72
N TYR A 74 2.62 -9.79 -10.45
CA TYR A 74 3.43 -10.79 -9.75
C TYR A 74 2.74 -12.15 -9.63
N ARG A 75 1.46 -12.15 -9.24
CA ARG A 75 0.65 -13.37 -9.14
C ARG A 75 0.59 -14.10 -10.48
N ASP A 76 0.35 -13.38 -11.57
CA ASP A 76 0.21 -13.98 -12.89
C ASP A 76 1.51 -14.64 -13.36
N VAL A 77 2.67 -14.06 -13.06
CA VAL A 77 3.98 -14.71 -13.31
C VAL A 77 4.19 -15.94 -12.42
N CYS A 78 3.84 -15.87 -11.13
CA CYS A 78 3.95 -17.02 -10.23
C CYS A 78 3.07 -18.21 -10.65
N LEU A 79 1.95 -17.95 -11.32
CA LEU A 79 1.03 -18.97 -11.84
C LEU A 79 1.44 -19.53 -13.22
N GLY A 80 2.63 -19.17 -13.71
CA GLY A 80 3.11 -19.63 -15.02
C GLY A 80 2.47 -18.90 -16.19
N GLY A 81 2.15 -17.61 -16.02
CA GLY A 81 1.55 -16.75 -17.03
C GLY A 81 2.32 -16.65 -18.34
N SER A 82 1.70 -15.96 -19.30
CA SER A 82 2.19 -15.82 -20.67
C SER A 82 3.50 -15.02 -20.75
N GLU A 83 4.06 -14.95 -21.95
CA GLU A 83 5.21 -14.10 -22.25
C GLU A 83 4.96 -12.62 -21.94
N GLU A 84 3.71 -12.16 -22.12
CA GLU A 84 3.26 -10.81 -21.76
C GLU A 84 3.27 -10.60 -20.24
N CYS A 85 2.90 -11.61 -19.44
CA CYS A 85 3.02 -11.53 -17.98
C CYS A 85 4.49 -11.35 -17.55
N VAL A 86 5.41 -12.09 -18.19
CA VAL A 86 6.86 -11.96 -17.92
C VAL A 86 7.36 -10.57 -18.32
N HIS A 87 6.94 -10.05 -19.48
CA HIS A 87 7.25 -8.70 -19.92
C HIS A 87 6.84 -7.66 -18.86
N ASN A 88 5.56 -7.67 -18.46
CA ASN A 88 5.01 -6.73 -17.51
C ASN A 88 5.70 -6.82 -16.14
N PHE A 89 6.02 -8.03 -15.69
CA PHE A 89 6.76 -8.23 -14.44
C PHE A 89 8.16 -7.62 -14.49
N LEU A 90 8.95 -7.87 -15.55
CA LEU A 90 10.29 -7.31 -15.67
C LEU A 90 10.26 -5.78 -15.67
N TRP A 91 9.33 -5.18 -16.41
CA TRP A 91 9.19 -3.73 -16.47
C TRP A 91 8.69 -3.14 -15.15
N MET A 92 7.71 -3.76 -14.50
CA MET A 92 7.26 -3.39 -13.17
C MET A 92 8.41 -3.41 -12.15
N MET A 93 9.23 -4.47 -12.15
CA MET A 93 10.34 -4.60 -11.23
C MET A 93 11.43 -3.55 -11.46
N ARG A 94 11.76 -3.26 -12.73
CA ARG A 94 12.69 -2.17 -13.10
C ARG A 94 12.13 -0.80 -12.69
N TRP A 95 10.86 -0.55 -13.01
CA TRP A 95 10.16 0.67 -12.64
C TRP A 95 10.17 0.87 -11.11
N LEU A 96 9.83 -0.16 -10.33
CA LEU A 96 9.86 -0.11 -8.87
C LEU A 96 11.25 0.22 -8.32
N ARG A 97 12.31 -0.38 -8.88
CA ARG A 97 13.68 -0.07 -8.50
C ARG A 97 13.99 1.41 -8.71
N THR A 98 13.66 1.95 -9.88
CA THR A 98 13.90 3.37 -10.18
C THR A 98 13.08 4.30 -9.26
N CYS A 99 11.83 3.95 -8.94
CA CYS A 99 11.01 4.69 -7.98
C CYS A 99 11.68 4.77 -6.60
N MET A 100 12.22 3.64 -6.13
CA MET A 100 12.93 3.52 -4.86
C MET A 100 14.24 4.33 -4.85
N GLU A 101 15.05 4.22 -5.91
CA GLU A 101 16.29 4.97 -6.07
C GLU A 101 16.05 6.49 -6.04
N LEU A 102 15.06 6.98 -6.79
CA LEU A 102 14.70 8.39 -6.82
C LEU A 102 14.12 8.90 -5.50
N SER A 103 13.45 8.03 -4.73
CA SER A 103 12.90 8.38 -3.42
C SER A 103 13.91 8.25 -2.28
N GLU A 104 15.12 7.72 -2.55
CA GLU A 104 16.08 7.32 -1.52
C GLU A 104 15.43 6.40 -0.46
N ILE A 105 14.59 5.45 -0.90
CA ILE A 105 13.92 4.48 -0.04
C ILE A 105 14.47 3.10 -0.35
N GLU A 106 14.99 2.43 0.68
CA GLU A 106 15.47 1.06 0.58
C GLU A 106 14.52 0.07 1.27
N ARG A 107 14.71 -1.22 1.01
CA ARG A 107 13.93 -2.29 1.65
C ARG A 107 13.91 -2.18 3.19
N PRO A 108 15.03 -1.89 3.89
CA PRO A 108 15.01 -1.73 5.34
C PRO A 108 14.09 -0.61 5.83
N ASN A 109 13.91 0.48 5.07
CA ASN A 109 12.98 1.55 5.43
C ASN A 109 11.53 1.04 5.45
N ILE A 110 11.15 0.27 4.42
CA ILE A 110 9.83 -0.38 4.33
C ILE A 110 9.63 -1.34 5.50
N GLN A 111 10.61 -2.18 5.79
CA GLN A 111 10.53 -3.14 6.90
C GLN A 111 10.43 -2.47 8.27
N SER A 112 11.20 -1.41 8.51
CA SER A 112 11.10 -0.60 9.73
C SER A 112 9.72 0.04 9.89
N ARG A 113 9.17 0.62 8.81
CA ARG A 113 7.82 1.20 8.83
C ARG A 113 6.73 0.15 9.06
N LEU A 114 6.86 -1.01 8.45
CA LEU A 114 5.96 -2.14 8.64
C LEU A 114 6.00 -2.68 10.09
N ARG A 115 7.19 -2.78 10.70
CA ARG A 115 7.32 -3.12 12.13
C ARG A 115 6.63 -2.11 13.03
N TYR A 116 6.82 -0.81 12.76
CA TYR A 116 6.14 0.27 13.46
C TYR A 116 4.62 0.09 13.39
N TYR A 117 4.06 -0.11 12.20
CA TYR A 117 2.61 -0.31 12.04
C TYR A 117 2.09 -1.56 12.73
N ARG A 118 2.81 -2.69 12.64
CA ARG A 118 2.42 -3.92 13.35
C ARG A 118 2.36 -3.71 14.86
N CYS A 119 3.33 -2.99 15.43
CA CYS A 119 3.32 -2.62 16.85
C CYS A 119 2.13 -1.70 17.20
N LEU A 120 1.93 -0.64 16.42
CA LEU A 120 0.85 0.33 16.65
C LEU A 120 -0.54 -0.31 16.52
N LEU A 121 -0.75 -1.16 15.52
CA LEU A 121 -1.99 -1.92 15.33
C LEU A 121 -2.28 -2.87 16.49
N GLY A 122 -1.24 -3.49 17.06
CA GLY A 122 -1.32 -4.30 18.27
C GLY A 122 -1.79 -3.47 19.47
N ARG A 123 -1.15 -2.32 19.73
CA ARG A 123 -1.54 -1.41 20.81
C ARG A 123 -2.95 -0.86 20.63
N GLN A 124 -3.35 -0.52 19.41
CA GLN A 124 -4.69 -0.02 19.12
C GLN A 124 -5.78 -1.08 19.28
N ARG A 125 -5.46 -2.35 19.04
CA ARG A 125 -6.42 -3.45 19.29
C ARG A 125 -6.82 -3.49 20.76
N VAL A 126 -5.84 -3.48 21.67
CA VAL A 126 -6.09 -3.48 23.12
C VAL A 126 -6.95 -2.29 23.53
N LYS A 127 -6.62 -1.09 23.06
CA LYS A 127 -7.41 0.12 23.35
C LYS A 127 -8.85 0.05 22.82
N LEU A 128 -9.05 -0.60 21.66
CA LEU A 128 -10.38 -0.75 21.08
C LEU A 128 -11.21 -1.76 21.88
N ASP A 129 -10.60 -2.87 22.30
CA ASP A 129 -11.24 -3.87 23.15
C ASP A 129 -11.70 -3.25 24.49
N GLU A 130 -10.82 -2.49 25.17
CA GLU A 130 -11.18 -1.73 26.37
C GLU A 130 -12.31 -0.71 26.12
N HIS A 131 -12.30 -0.05 24.96
CA HIS A 131 -13.33 0.94 24.61
C HIS A 131 -14.70 0.29 24.41
N ILE A 132 -14.74 -0.92 23.87
CA ILE A 132 -15.96 -1.70 23.67
C ILE A 132 -16.52 -2.19 25.00
N GLU A 133 -15.66 -2.69 25.90
CA GLU A 133 -16.07 -3.07 27.25
C GLU A 133 -16.70 -1.88 27.99
N ARG A 134 -16.09 -0.69 27.89
CA ARG A 134 -16.65 0.55 28.44
C ARG A 134 -17.98 0.91 27.79
N HIS A 135 -18.13 0.76 26.48
CA HIS A 135 -19.39 1.03 25.80
C HIS A 135 -20.52 0.10 26.31
N ILE A 136 -20.22 -1.18 26.50
CA ILE A 136 -21.18 -2.16 27.05
C ILE A 136 -21.59 -1.77 28.47
N ALA A 137 -20.63 -1.41 29.32
CA ALA A 137 -20.89 -0.96 30.68
C ALA A 137 -21.74 0.33 30.71
N MET A 138 -21.40 1.33 29.90
CA MET A 138 -22.16 2.59 29.78
C MET A 138 -23.60 2.35 29.34
N LYS A 139 -23.83 1.41 28.41
CA LYS A 139 -25.17 1.08 27.93
C LYS A 139 -26.03 0.39 28.99
N ALA A 140 -25.41 -0.27 29.96
CA ALA A 140 -26.10 -0.93 31.08
C ALA A 140 -26.37 0.01 32.27
N ASP A 141 -25.72 1.18 32.31
CA ASP A 141 -25.88 2.15 33.39
C ASP A 141 -26.99 3.16 33.07
N SER A 142 -28.08 3.13 33.86
CA SER A 142 -29.23 4.02 33.71
C SER A 142 -28.93 5.50 33.99
N ASN A 143 -27.77 5.82 34.57
CA ASN A 143 -27.35 7.19 34.86
C ASN A 143 -26.57 7.83 33.69
N VAL A 144 -26.17 7.05 32.69
CA VAL A 144 -25.48 7.57 31.51
C VAL A 144 -26.49 8.22 30.58
N THR A 145 -26.23 9.46 30.17
CA THR A 145 -27.08 10.15 29.19
C THR A 145 -26.85 9.61 27.78
N ASP A 146 -27.90 9.64 26.96
CA ASP A 146 -27.81 9.25 25.54
C ASP A 146 -26.71 10.05 24.80
N GLU A 147 -26.55 11.33 25.12
CA GLU A 147 -25.51 12.19 24.54
C GLU A 147 -24.08 11.73 24.87
N ALA A 148 -23.85 11.29 26.12
CA ALA A 148 -22.56 10.76 26.54
C ALA A 148 -22.26 9.43 25.84
N LEU A 149 -23.28 8.58 25.70
CA LEU A 149 -23.18 7.31 24.98
C LEU A 149 -22.88 7.53 23.49
N GLU A 150 -23.56 8.48 22.84
CA GLU A 150 -23.32 8.81 21.43
C GLU A 150 -21.90 9.34 21.20
N ARG A 151 -21.40 10.22 22.08
CA ARG A 151 -20.04 10.76 22.00
C ARG A 151 -19.00 9.66 22.07
N HIS A 152 -19.14 8.74 23.03
CA HIS A 152 -18.26 7.58 23.17
C HIS A 152 -18.30 6.69 21.92
N CYS A 153 -19.48 6.45 21.35
CA CYS A 153 -19.59 5.70 20.08
C CYS A 153 -18.83 6.36 18.93
N LYS A 154 -18.92 7.69 18.82
CA LYS A 154 -18.25 8.47 17.78
C LYS A 154 -16.73 8.40 17.90
N GLU A 155 -16.21 8.41 19.12
CA GLU A 155 -14.79 8.19 19.40
C GLU A 155 -14.33 6.81 18.95
N GLY A 156 -15.07 5.75 19.30
CA GLY A 156 -14.78 4.39 18.85
C GLY A 156 -14.77 4.24 17.33
N LEU A 157 -15.74 4.83 16.64
CA LEU A 157 -15.80 4.83 15.17
C LEU A 157 -14.60 5.54 14.53
N ASN A 158 -14.15 6.66 15.12
CA ASN A 158 -12.96 7.37 14.67
C ASN A 158 -11.70 6.51 14.84
N TRP A 159 -11.54 5.82 15.98
CA TRP A 159 -10.41 4.94 16.23
C TRP A 159 -10.40 3.75 15.28
N GLN A 160 -11.55 3.11 15.04
CA GLN A 160 -11.70 2.03 14.07
C GLN A 160 -11.32 2.49 12.66
N THR A 161 -11.76 3.68 12.25
CA THR A 161 -11.46 4.23 10.93
C THR A 161 -9.96 4.45 10.74
N ARG A 162 -9.28 5.04 11.73
CA ARG A 162 -7.82 5.21 11.71
C ARG A 162 -7.09 3.87 11.64
N ARG A 163 -7.52 2.89 12.44
CA ARG A 163 -6.95 1.53 12.44
C ARG A 163 -7.08 0.86 11.08
N LYS A 164 -8.23 0.99 10.41
CA LYS A 164 -8.47 0.44 9.06
C LYS A 164 -7.50 0.97 8.02
N VAL A 165 -7.20 2.27 8.05
CA VAL A 165 -6.24 2.89 7.12
C VAL A 165 -4.83 2.31 7.34
N MET A 166 -4.36 2.25 8.58
CA MET A 166 -3.04 1.70 8.89
C MET A 166 -2.92 0.22 8.54
N PHE A 167 -3.99 -0.56 8.75
CA PHE A 167 -4.01 -1.97 8.38
C PHE A 167 -3.88 -2.18 6.87
N ARG A 168 -4.53 -1.32 6.07
CA ARG A 168 -4.39 -1.33 4.60
C ARG A 168 -3.00 -0.92 4.13
N LEU A 169 -2.40 0.11 4.74
CA LEU A 169 -1.02 0.51 4.48
C LEU A 169 -0.03 -0.61 4.80
N ALA A 170 -0.18 -1.28 5.94
CA ALA A 170 0.65 -2.42 6.30
C ALA A 170 0.54 -3.56 5.27
N ALA A 171 -0.68 -3.87 4.80
CA ALA A 171 -0.88 -4.88 3.77
C ALA A 171 -0.23 -4.49 2.42
N ALA A 172 -0.30 -3.22 2.04
CA ALA A 172 0.38 -2.72 0.84
C ALA A 172 1.91 -2.79 0.98
N MET A 173 2.44 -2.43 2.16
CA MET A 173 3.87 -2.58 2.49
C MET A 173 4.34 -4.03 2.45
N ASP A 174 3.53 -4.98 2.91
CA ASP A 174 3.84 -6.41 2.84
C ASP A 174 4.02 -6.86 1.37
N VAL A 175 3.11 -6.42 0.47
CA VAL A 175 3.22 -6.71 -0.96
C VAL A 175 4.50 -6.10 -1.55
N VAL A 176 4.75 -4.82 -1.28
CA VAL A 176 5.94 -4.14 -1.80
C VAL A 176 7.23 -4.76 -1.25
N ASP A 177 7.30 -5.13 0.04
CA ASP A 177 8.46 -5.81 0.62
C ASP A 177 8.76 -7.14 -0.08
N ILE A 178 7.73 -7.93 -0.42
CA ILE A 178 7.88 -9.17 -1.18
C ILE A 178 8.45 -8.89 -2.58
N LEU A 179 7.91 -7.89 -3.28
CA LEU A 179 8.38 -7.52 -4.62
C LEU A 179 9.83 -7.02 -4.56
N VAL A 180 10.14 -6.12 -3.63
CA VAL A 180 11.50 -5.59 -3.45
C VAL A 180 12.49 -6.70 -3.13
N ASP A 181 12.10 -7.75 -2.41
CA ASP A 181 12.99 -8.91 -2.21
C ASP A 181 13.30 -9.65 -3.52
N GLN A 182 12.36 -9.68 -4.47
CA GLN A 182 12.59 -10.28 -5.79
C GLN A 182 13.66 -9.55 -6.60
N LEU A 183 13.96 -8.27 -6.30
CA LEU A 183 15.03 -7.51 -6.97
C LEU A 183 16.40 -8.17 -6.81
N LYS A 184 16.64 -8.88 -5.70
CA LYS A 184 17.90 -9.62 -5.48
C LYS A 184 18.04 -10.82 -6.42
N ASN A 185 16.92 -11.32 -6.93
CA ASN A 185 16.86 -12.46 -7.83
C ASN A 185 16.85 -12.03 -9.31
N GLU A 186 17.12 -10.76 -9.62
CA GLU A 186 17.15 -10.26 -11.01
C GLU A 186 17.95 -11.13 -11.98
N PRO A 187 19.15 -11.65 -11.64
CA PRO A 187 19.90 -12.52 -12.54
C PRO A 187 19.17 -13.81 -12.94
N HIS A 188 18.20 -14.23 -12.11
CA HIS A 188 17.42 -15.45 -12.29
C HIS A 188 16.03 -15.20 -12.88
N TRP A 189 15.65 -13.94 -13.12
CA TRP A 189 14.39 -13.66 -13.78
C TRP A 189 14.37 -14.26 -15.18
N LYS A 190 13.21 -14.81 -15.57
CA LYS A 190 13.01 -15.28 -16.94
C LYS A 190 13.26 -14.12 -17.90
N LYS A 191 13.95 -14.40 -19.00
CA LYS A 191 14.08 -13.44 -20.11
C LYS A 191 12.71 -13.30 -20.78
N CYS A 192 12.37 -12.07 -21.16
CA CYS A 192 11.24 -11.81 -22.04
C CYS A 192 11.73 -11.87 -23.48
N GLU A 193 11.10 -12.71 -24.31
CA GLU A 193 11.48 -12.94 -25.71
C GLU A 193 10.76 -11.99 -26.67
N CYS A 194 9.94 -11.06 -26.14
CA CYS A 194 9.10 -10.22 -26.97
C CYS A 194 9.94 -9.20 -27.75
N ALA A 195 9.45 -8.84 -28.94
CA ALA A 195 10.12 -7.90 -29.84
C ALA A 195 10.41 -6.54 -29.17
N LYS A 196 9.51 -6.08 -28.27
CA LYS A 196 9.68 -4.82 -27.53
C LYS A 196 10.89 -4.88 -26.59
N CYS A 197 11.05 -5.96 -25.84
CA CYS A 197 12.22 -6.18 -24.98
C CYS A 197 13.52 -6.36 -25.77
N ALA A 198 13.47 -7.08 -26.90
CA ALA A 198 14.61 -7.22 -27.80
C ALA A 198 15.04 -5.85 -28.36
N TYR A 199 14.08 -5.02 -28.77
CA TYR A 199 14.32 -3.66 -29.23
C TYR A 199 14.92 -2.76 -28.13
N TYR A 200 14.34 -2.75 -26.93
CA TYR A 200 14.87 -1.97 -25.79
C TYR A 200 16.28 -2.37 -25.37
N SER A 201 16.67 -3.62 -25.62
CA SER A 201 18.02 -4.14 -25.34
C SER A 201 18.99 -3.93 -26.51
N SER A 202 18.51 -3.41 -27.65
CA SER A 202 19.31 -3.23 -28.86
C SER A 202 20.16 -1.96 -28.79
N PRO A 203 21.32 -1.94 -29.47
CA PRO A 203 22.11 -0.70 -29.63
C PRO A 203 21.34 0.43 -30.32
N GLN A 204 20.36 0.09 -31.17
CA GLN A 204 19.52 1.05 -31.88
C GLN A 204 18.65 1.85 -30.91
N TRP A 205 18.05 1.21 -29.90
CA TRP A 205 17.28 1.94 -28.88
C TRP A 205 18.12 2.93 -28.08
N LEU A 206 19.39 2.61 -27.81
CA LEU A 206 20.31 3.52 -27.13
C LEU A 206 20.68 4.75 -27.98
N GLN A 207 20.57 4.65 -29.30
CA GLN A 207 20.88 5.72 -30.26
C GLN A 207 19.64 6.54 -30.63
N ASP A 208 18.50 5.88 -30.82
CA ASP A 208 17.27 6.45 -31.36
C ASP A 208 16.24 6.77 -30.26
N ARG A 209 16.67 7.00 -29.00
CA ARG A 209 15.73 7.25 -27.89
C ARG A 209 14.73 8.34 -28.31
N PRO A 210 13.46 8.01 -28.58
CA PRO A 210 12.55 8.96 -29.19
C PRO A 210 12.20 10.03 -28.17
N ASP A 211 12.40 11.31 -28.52
CA ASP A 211 12.02 12.46 -27.68
C ASP A 211 10.48 12.55 -27.48
N ASP A 212 9.73 11.84 -28.32
CA ASP A 212 8.29 11.87 -28.51
C ASP A 212 7.53 10.71 -27.81
N LEU A 213 8.22 9.71 -27.25
CA LEU A 213 7.64 8.77 -26.30
C LEU A 213 7.63 9.40 -24.91
N ALA A 214 6.85 10.46 -24.71
CA ALA A 214 6.65 11.04 -23.39
C ALA A 214 5.92 10.00 -22.50
N PRO A 215 6.57 9.46 -21.45
CA PRO A 215 5.92 8.54 -20.54
C PRO A 215 4.67 9.17 -19.90
N LYS A 216 3.70 8.33 -19.56
CA LYS A 216 2.48 8.73 -18.87
C LYS A 216 2.79 8.93 -17.38
N ALA A 217 2.25 9.98 -16.77
CA ALA A 217 2.26 10.11 -15.32
C ALA A 217 1.11 9.26 -14.72
N LEU A 218 1.35 8.55 -13.62
CA LEU A 218 0.24 7.98 -12.88
C LEU A 218 -0.57 9.11 -12.23
N LYS A 219 -1.88 8.89 -12.09
CA LYS A 219 -2.72 9.84 -11.36
C LYS A 219 -2.46 9.64 -9.86
N PRO A 220 -1.94 10.64 -9.14
CA PRO A 220 -1.59 10.47 -7.73
C PRO A 220 -2.84 10.15 -6.90
N LYS A 221 -2.77 9.07 -6.11
CA LYS A 221 -3.77 8.74 -5.10
C LYS A 221 -3.27 9.13 -3.72
N TRP A 222 -3.77 10.27 -3.23
CA TRP A 222 -3.48 10.71 -1.87
C TRP A 222 -4.35 9.96 -0.86
N ILE A 223 -3.80 8.90 -0.25
CA ILE A 223 -4.39 8.35 0.97
C ILE A 223 -4.03 9.31 2.09
N ARG A 224 -4.98 10.19 2.45
CA ARG A 224 -4.81 11.10 3.59
C ARG A 224 -4.72 10.30 4.89
N THR A 225 -3.53 9.83 5.26
CA THR A 225 -3.13 9.60 6.65
C THR A 225 -2.93 10.98 7.27
N ARG A 226 -4.04 11.65 7.62
CA ARG A 226 -3.95 13.00 8.23
C ARG A 226 -2.98 12.97 9.41
N ARG A 227 -1.92 13.79 9.32
CA ARG A 227 -1.23 14.40 10.46
C ARG A 227 -2.24 15.03 11.41
#